data_AF-A0A3C1FKW1-F1
#
_entry.id   AF-A0A3C1FKW1-F1
#
_cell.length_a   1.000
_cell.length_b   1.000
_cell.length_c   1.000
_cell.angle_alpha   90.00
_cell.angle_beta   90.00
_cell.angle_gamma   90.00
#
_symmetry.space_group_name_H-M   'P 1'
#
loop_
_entity.id
_entity.type
_entity.pdbx_description
1 polymer ?
#
loop_
_entity_poly.entity_id
_entity_poly.type
_entity_poly.pdbx_seq_one_letter_code
_entity_poly.pdbx_strand_id
1 'polypeptide(L)'
;MMAAAKSQATGKKTGSGKPAPRRRAASDKVDGEALLEFYREMLLIRRFEEKAGQMYGMGLIGGFCHLYIGQEAVVVGMQAAIEPGDQVITGYRDHGHMLATGMAPKGVMAELTGRAG
;
A
#
# COMPACT_ATOMS: atom_id res chain seq x y z
N MET A 1 10.78 26.12 59.01
CA MET A 1 11.47 24.88 59.42
C MET A 1 10.53 23.71 59.20
N MET A 2 11.06 22.57 58.77
CA MET A 2 10.38 21.30 58.40
C MET A 2 9.76 21.30 57.00
N ALA A 3 9.84 20.26 56.17
CA ALA A 3 10.73 19.10 56.04
C ALA A 3 10.42 18.52 54.63
N ALA A 4 11.43 18.05 53.89
CA ALA A 4 11.23 17.44 52.58
C ALA A 4 10.59 16.04 52.71
N ALA A 5 9.48 15.80 52.01
CA ALA A 5 8.90 14.47 51.84
C ALA A 5 9.30 13.91 50.46
N LYS A 6 10.15 12.88 50.47
CA LYS A 6 10.51 12.10 49.28
C LYS A 6 9.35 11.15 48.94
N SER A 7 8.72 11.34 47.77
CA SER A 7 7.84 10.32 47.18
C SER A 7 8.68 9.34 46.37
N GLN A 8 8.68 8.07 46.77
CA GLN A 8 9.33 6.98 46.05
C GLN A 8 8.61 6.73 44.71
N ALA A 9 9.35 6.84 43.61
CA ALA A 9 8.88 6.37 42.31
C ALA A 9 8.94 4.83 42.29
N THR A 10 7.79 4.18 42.33
CA THR A 10 7.68 2.74 42.11
C THR A 10 7.94 2.45 40.64
N GLY A 11 9.14 1.96 40.32
CA GLY A 11 9.48 1.47 38.98
C GLY A 11 8.63 0.26 38.62
N LYS A 12 7.59 0.47 37.80
CA LYS A 12 6.85 -0.61 37.17
C LYS A 12 7.74 -1.23 36.10
N LYS A 13 8.35 -2.37 36.42
CA LYS A 13 9.04 -3.22 35.43
C LYS A 13 8.05 -3.54 34.31
N THR A 14 8.26 -2.98 33.13
CA THR A 14 7.55 -3.40 31.92
C THR A 14 8.05 -4.80 31.60
N GLY A 15 7.24 -5.81 31.95
CA GLY A 15 7.49 -7.18 31.57
C GLY A 15 7.65 -7.24 30.05
N SER A 16 8.72 -7.90 29.60
CA SER A 16 8.92 -8.29 28.21
C SER A 16 7.76 -9.22 27.81
N GLY A 17 6.71 -8.62 27.25
CA GLY A 17 5.61 -9.37 26.65
C GLY A 17 6.20 -10.31 25.60
N LYS A 18 5.90 -11.61 25.73
CA LYS A 18 6.22 -12.61 24.71
C LYS A 18 5.78 -12.05 23.35
N PRO A 19 6.64 -12.07 22.32
CA PRO A 19 6.21 -11.67 20.98
C PRO A 19 5.01 -12.54 20.61
N ALA A 20 3.96 -11.90 20.08
CA ALA A 20 2.79 -12.59 19.56
C ALA A 20 3.24 -13.71 18.61
N PRO A 21 2.59 -14.88 18.63
CA PRO A 21 3.00 -16.00 17.80
C PRO A 21 3.01 -15.54 16.34
N ARG A 22 4.18 -15.59 15.69
CA ARG A 22 4.26 -15.38 14.24
C ARG A 22 3.36 -16.43 13.60
N ARG A 23 2.26 -15.99 12.99
CA ARG A 23 1.39 -16.84 12.18
C ARG A 23 2.32 -17.50 11.15
N ARG A 24 2.57 -18.80 11.29
CA ARG A 24 3.30 -19.57 10.28
C ARG A 24 2.53 -19.36 9.00
N ALA A 25 3.20 -18.87 7.95
CA ALA A 25 2.60 -18.78 6.63
C ALA A 25 2.11 -20.19 6.27
N ALA A 26 0.79 -20.38 6.29
CA ALA A 26 0.20 -21.57 5.74
C ALA A 26 0.59 -21.55 4.26
N SER A 27 1.37 -22.54 3.83
CA SER A 27 1.59 -22.82 2.42
C SER A 27 0.32 -23.47 1.88
N ASP A 28 -0.78 -22.72 1.89
CA ASP A 28 -1.94 -23.06 1.08
C ASP A 28 -1.56 -22.64 -0.33
N LYS A 29 -1.48 -23.62 -1.23
CA LYS A 29 -1.20 -23.33 -2.64
C LYS A 29 -2.27 -22.34 -3.11
N VAL A 30 -1.85 -21.16 -3.54
CA VAL A 30 -2.71 -20.21 -4.25
C VAL A 30 -3.26 -20.96 -5.47
N ASP A 31 -4.59 -20.99 -5.62
CA ASP A 31 -5.21 -21.69 -6.74
C ASP A 31 -4.97 -20.96 -8.08
N GLY A 32 -5.29 -21.64 -9.18
CA GLY A 32 -5.03 -21.12 -10.52
C GLY A 32 -5.82 -19.85 -10.84
N GLU A 33 -7.03 -19.70 -10.30
CA GLU A 33 -7.86 -18.52 -10.55
C GLU A 33 -7.29 -17.30 -9.83
N ALA A 34 -6.89 -17.44 -8.57
CA ALA A 34 -6.22 -16.38 -7.82
C ALA A 34 -4.90 -15.95 -8.50
N LEU A 35 -4.13 -16.90 -9.05
CA LEU A 35 -2.93 -16.56 -9.84
C LEU A 35 -3.26 -15.76 -11.11
N LEU A 36 -4.36 -16.10 -11.80
CA LEU A 36 -4.82 -15.36 -12.97
C LEU A 36 -5.31 -13.96 -12.60
N GLU A 37 -5.98 -13.80 -11.46
CA GLU A 37 -6.39 -12.50 -10.93
C GLU A 37 -5.18 -11.63 -10.61
N PHE A 38 -4.21 -12.14 -9.86
CA PHE A 38 -2.97 -11.40 -9.56
C PHE A 38 -2.24 -10.99 -10.84
N TYR A 39 -2.18 -11.88 -11.82
CA TYR A 39 -1.59 -11.56 -13.12
C TYR A 39 -2.34 -10.42 -13.82
N ARG A 40 -3.67 -10.45 -13.87
CA ARG A 40 -4.50 -9.41 -14.49
C ARG A 40 -4.32 -8.07 -13.78
N GLU A 41 -4.29 -8.05 -12.45
CA GLU A 41 -4.07 -6.83 -11.67
C GLU A 41 -2.69 -6.24 -11.91
N MET A 42 -1.63 -7.06 -11.85
CA MET A 42 -0.27 -6.60 -12.15
C MET A 42 -0.15 -6.07 -13.58
N LEU A 43 -0.77 -6.75 -14.55
CA LEU A 43 -0.77 -6.31 -15.94
C LEU A 43 -1.53 -4.99 -16.12
N LEU A 44 -2.67 -4.83 -15.43
CA LEU A 44 -3.43 -3.58 -15.44
C LEU A 44 -2.57 -2.42 -14.92
N ILE A 45 -1.92 -2.60 -13.77
CA ILE A 45 -1.02 -1.58 -13.19
C ILE A 45 0.10 -1.26 -14.19
N ARG A 46 0.77 -2.27 -14.74
CA ARG A 46 1.84 -2.06 -15.74
C ARG A 46 1.37 -1.24 -16.93
N ARG A 47 0.23 -1.59 -17.53
CA ARG A 47 -0.30 -0.88 -18.71
C ARG A 47 -0.78 0.52 -18.39
N PHE A 48 -1.36 0.73 -17.21
CA PHE A 48 -1.72 2.05 -16.73
C PHE A 48 -0.49 2.95 -16.62
N GLU A 49 0.59 2.44 -16.01
CA GLU A 49 1.82 3.20 -15.80
C GLU A 49 2.58 3.52 -17.09
N GLU A 50 2.66 2.56 -18.02
CA GLU A 50 3.20 2.82 -19.36
C GLU A 50 2.43 3.94 -20.06
N LYS A 51 1.11 3.95 -19.91
CA LYS A 51 0.26 4.99 -20.49
C LYS A 51 0.43 6.33 -19.77
N ALA A 52 0.53 6.35 -18.45
CA ALA A 52 0.83 7.55 -17.68
C ALA A 52 2.19 8.14 -18.08
N GLY A 53 3.22 7.31 -18.21
CA GLY A 53 4.53 7.71 -18.71
C GLY A 53 4.48 8.28 -20.13
N GLN A 54 3.70 7.68 -21.03
CA GLN A 54 3.48 8.21 -22.37
C GLN A 54 2.82 9.60 -22.33
N MET A 55 1.73 9.76 -21.57
CA MET A 55 1.01 11.03 -21.47
C MET A 55 1.87 12.13 -20.83
N TYR A 56 2.68 11.78 -19.84
CA TYR A 56 3.66 12.70 -19.25
C TYR A 56 4.70 13.15 -20.27
N GLY A 57 5.26 12.23 -21.06
CA GLY A 57 6.18 12.56 -22.16
C GLY A 57 5.56 13.44 -23.25
N MET A 58 4.23 13.39 -23.41
CA MET A 58 3.46 14.28 -24.30
C MET A 58 3.10 15.64 -23.67
N GLY A 59 3.45 15.87 -22.40
CA GLY A 59 3.09 17.09 -21.67
C GLY A 59 1.62 17.18 -21.27
N LEU A 60 0.88 16.06 -21.28
CA LEU A 60 -0.54 16.01 -20.89
C LEU A 60 -0.75 15.80 -19.38
N ILE A 61 0.32 15.47 -18.66
CA ILE A 61 0.37 15.41 -17.19
C ILE A 61 1.37 16.47 -16.75
N GLY A 62 0.94 17.39 -15.87
CA GLY A 62 1.79 18.45 -15.32
C GLY A 62 2.43 18.04 -13.99
N GLY A 63 3.49 18.73 -13.59
CA GLY A 63 4.11 18.53 -12.28
C GLY A 63 4.92 17.23 -12.18
N PHE A 64 4.57 16.37 -11.22
CA PHE A 64 5.30 15.14 -10.92
C PHE A 64 4.52 13.90 -11.38
N CYS A 65 5.23 12.87 -11.84
CA CYS A 65 4.64 11.59 -12.24
C CYS A 65 5.59 10.44 -11.85
N HIS A 66 5.27 9.75 -10.75
CA HIS A 66 6.13 8.68 -10.20
C HIS A 66 5.57 7.31 -10.55
N LEU A 67 6.12 6.68 -11.58
CA LEU A 67 5.58 5.43 -12.13
C LEU A 67 5.83 4.21 -11.22
N TYR A 68 4.83 3.37 -10.95
CA TYR A 68 4.96 2.15 -10.13
C TYR A 68 5.56 0.93 -10.88
N ILE A 69 6.17 1.15 -12.06
CA ILE A 69 6.71 0.09 -12.91
C ILE A 69 7.75 -0.74 -12.15
N GLY A 70 7.53 -2.05 -12.12
CA GLY A 70 8.42 -3.03 -11.48
C GLY A 70 8.10 -3.32 -10.02
N GLN A 71 7.09 -2.67 -9.44
CA GLN A 71 6.64 -2.89 -8.07
C GLN A 71 5.23 -3.51 -7.98
N GLU A 72 4.65 -3.94 -9.10
CA GLU A 72 3.24 -4.37 -9.18
C GLU A 72 2.92 -5.52 -8.21
N ALA A 73 3.83 -6.48 -8.09
CA ALA A 73 3.68 -7.61 -7.17
C ALA A 73 3.62 -7.19 -5.69
N VAL A 74 4.22 -6.04 -5.33
CA VAL A 74 4.21 -5.53 -3.94
C VAL A 74 2.78 -5.22 -3.53
N VAL A 75 2.09 -4.42 -4.34
CA VAL A 75 0.76 -3.94 -3.98
C VAL A 75 -0.32 -5.00 -4.16
N VAL A 76 -0.24 -5.80 -5.22
CA VAL A 76 -1.16 -6.93 -5.46
C VAL A 76 -1.01 -7.98 -4.35
N GLY A 77 0.23 -8.36 -4.02
CA GLY A 77 0.48 -9.31 -2.93
C GLY A 77 0.09 -8.76 -1.55
N MET A 78 0.28 -7.47 -1.32
CA MET A 78 -0.18 -6.80 -0.10
C MET A 78 -1.71 -6.85 -0.01
N GLN A 79 -2.43 -6.45 -1.07
CA GLN A 79 -3.90 -6.44 -1.10
C GLN A 79 -4.49 -7.84 -0.91
N ALA A 80 -3.87 -8.87 -1.50
CA ALA A 80 -4.27 -10.26 -1.31
C ALA A 80 -4.15 -10.75 0.14
N ALA A 81 -3.39 -10.04 0.99
CA ALA A 81 -3.15 -10.41 2.37
C ALA A 81 -3.85 -9.51 3.40
N ILE A 82 -4.52 -8.43 2.99
CA ILE A 82 -5.21 -7.54 3.94
C ILE A 82 -6.51 -8.17 4.45
N GLU A 83 -6.91 -7.80 5.65
CA GLU A 83 -8.16 -8.22 6.27
C GLU A 83 -9.15 -7.04 6.36
N PRO A 84 -10.47 -7.29 6.42
CA PRO A 84 -11.46 -6.22 6.54
C PRO A 84 -11.19 -5.33 7.77
N GLY A 85 -11.04 -4.03 7.53
CA GLY A 85 -10.72 -3.04 8.56
C GLY A 85 -9.29 -2.52 8.50
N ASP A 86 -8.39 -3.21 7.81
CA ASP A 86 -7.02 -2.74 7.60
C ASP A 86 -7.00 -1.41 6.83
N GLN A 87 -6.04 -0.55 7.17
CA GLN A 87 -5.84 0.75 6.54
C GLN A 87 -4.47 0.79 5.86
N VAL A 88 -4.42 1.35 4.65
CA VAL A 88 -3.20 1.45 3.84
C VAL A 88 -2.84 2.91 3.64
N ILE A 89 -1.57 3.24 3.87
CA ILE A 89 -0.96 4.53 3.54
C ILE A 89 0.33 4.27 2.75
N THR A 90 0.63 5.13 1.77
CA THR A 90 1.84 5.04 0.96
C THR A 90 2.40 6.44 0.66
N GLY A 91 3.56 6.50 0.01
CA GLY A 91 4.18 7.75 -0.46
C GLY A 91 3.67 8.19 -1.83
N TYR A 92 4.42 9.07 -2.51
CA TYR A 92 4.04 9.68 -3.79
C TYR A 92 4.14 8.77 -5.03
N ARG A 93 4.36 7.47 -4.86
CA ARG A 93 4.41 6.46 -5.92
C ARG A 93 3.25 5.50 -5.71
N ASP A 94 2.05 6.00 -5.92
CA ASP A 94 0.81 5.44 -5.39
C ASP A 94 -0.22 5.03 -6.44
N HIS A 95 -0.01 5.34 -7.73
CA HIS A 95 -0.91 4.94 -8.81
C HIS A 95 -1.30 3.44 -8.73
N GLY A 96 -0.31 2.55 -8.56
CA GLY A 96 -0.54 1.11 -8.39
C GLY A 96 -1.36 0.77 -7.14
N HIS A 97 -1.18 1.51 -6.04
CA HIS A 97 -2.02 1.40 -4.84
C HIS A 97 -3.46 1.83 -5.09
N MET A 98 -3.67 2.92 -5.82
CA MET A 98 -5.01 3.38 -6.16
C MET A 98 -5.78 2.34 -6.98
N LEU A 99 -5.11 1.72 -7.95
CA LEU A 99 -5.71 0.69 -8.79
C LEU A 99 -6.01 -0.59 -8.01
N ALA A 100 -5.07 -1.03 -7.17
CA ALA A 100 -5.21 -2.26 -6.40
C ALA A 100 -6.27 -2.16 -5.28
N THR A 101 -6.62 -0.94 -4.83
CA THR A 101 -7.77 -0.70 -3.92
C THR A 101 -9.10 -0.61 -4.65
N GLY A 102 -9.14 -0.88 -5.96
CA GLY A 102 -10.37 -0.95 -6.75
C GLY A 102 -10.83 0.39 -7.33
N MET A 103 -10.03 1.46 -7.29
CA MET A 103 -10.40 2.67 -8.03
C MET A 103 -10.41 2.41 -9.53
N ALA A 104 -11.42 2.97 -10.20
CA ALA A 104 -11.55 2.85 -11.64
C ALA A 104 -10.34 3.50 -12.34
N PRO A 105 -9.64 2.79 -13.26
CA PRO A 105 -8.47 3.35 -13.95
C PRO A 105 -8.76 4.65 -14.70
N LYS A 106 -9.99 4.81 -15.20
CA LYS A 106 -10.44 6.06 -15.83
C LYS A 106 -10.38 7.24 -14.87
N GLY A 107 -10.83 7.06 -13.62
CA GLY A 107 -10.81 8.10 -12.59
C GLY A 107 -9.39 8.48 -12.21
N VAL A 108 -8.52 7.48 -12.02
CA VAL A 108 -7.10 7.72 -11.72
C VAL A 108 -6.42 8.49 -12.87
N MET A 109 -6.68 8.12 -14.12
CA MET A 109 -6.11 8.82 -15.27
C MET A 109 -6.67 10.24 -15.44
N ALA A 110 -7.96 10.44 -15.13
CA ALA A 110 -8.57 11.77 -15.15
C ALA A 110 -7.88 12.71 -14.14
N GLU A 111 -7.59 12.22 -12.94
CA GLU A 111 -6.84 12.97 -11.93
C GLU A 111 -5.44 13.34 -12.42
N LEU A 112 -4.68 12.36 -12.94
CA LEU A 112 -3.33 12.60 -13.47
C LEU A 112 -3.32 13.64 -14.61
N THR A 113 -4.36 13.66 -15.43
CA THR A 113 -4.47 14.60 -16.57
C THR A 113 -5.18 15.91 -16.22
N GLY A 114 -5.59 16.11 -14.96
CA GLY A 114 -6.28 17.31 -14.49
C GLY A 114 -7.66 17.51 -15.15
N ARG A 115 -8.43 16.43 -15.32
CA ARG A 115 -9.74 16.43 -16.00
C ARG A 115 -10.84 15.89 -15.09
N ALA A 116 -12.09 16.26 -15.39
CA ALA A 116 -13.25 15.60 -14.81
C ALA A 116 -13.34 14.14 -15.32
N GLY A 117 -13.55 13.18 -14.41
CA GLY A 117 -13.51 11.73 -14.66
C GLY A 117 -14.86 11.03 -14.56
#